data_AF-A0AAD5KE44-F1
#
_entry.id   AF-A0AAD5KE44-F1
#
_cell.length_a   1.000
_cell.length_b   1.000
_cell.length_c   1.000
_cell.angle_alpha   90.00
_cell.angle_beta   90.00
_cell.angle_gamma   90.00
#
_symmetry.space_group_name_H-M   'P 1'
#
loop_
_entity.id
_entity.type
_entity.pdbx_description
1 polymer ?
#
loop_
_entity_poly.entity_id
_entity_poly.type
_entity_poly.pdbx_seq_one_letter_code
_entity_poly.pdbx_strand_id
1 'polypeptide(L)'
;MVDNQVVKPNFRIKPNQTITVIFPDIADDGTIEPDEVPLDIVYEDEDVMVINKPAGLVCHPGIGNKRGTLLNGLMYYWQKNLKEGEEITAEDRPGLVHRIDKDTSGLLLIAKNQYSLAHLARQFFYHTIERRYWALIWGEPDDLSGTINVHIGRSPHDPTVIMPFPDGETGKYAVTHYKVIEPMYYVSLVECQLGNGTDAPNSCTHEISRTPPLYGRTIWWQPHLKRHYFH
;
A
#
# COMPACT_ATOMS: atom_id res chain seq x y z
N MET A 1 31.43 7.64 -21.94
CA MET A 1 32.53 8.31 -22.67
C MET A 1 33.33 7.25 -23.40
N VAL A 2 33.95 7.59 -24.53
CA VAL A 2 34.88 6.73 -25.27
C VAL A 2 36.17 7.51 -25.44
N ASP A 3 37.30 6.94 -25.04
CA ASP A 3 38.63 7.57 -25.09
C ASP A 3 38.62 8.99 -24.47
N ASN A 4 38.02 9.14 -23.30
CA ASN A 4 37.82 10.40 -22.58
C ASN A 4 36.99 11.49 -23.31
N GLN A 5 36.19 11.12 -24.32
CA GLN A 5 35.24 12.04 -24.97
C GLN A 5 33.78 11.63 -24.72
N VAL A 6 32.92 12.61 -24.52
CA VAL A 6 31.46 12.40 -24.44
C VAL A 6 30.95 12.13 -25.85
N VAL A 7 30.36 10.95 -26.05
CA VAL A 7 29.83 10.50 -27.34
C VAL A 7 28.31 10.33 -27.28
N LYS A 8 27.66 10.41 -28.45
CA LYS A 8 26.22 10.16 -28.56
C LYS A 8 25.88 8.68 -28.36
N PRO A 9 24.64 8.33 -27.94
CA PRO A 9 24.24 6.94 -27.69
C PRO A 9 24.39 5.98 -28.89
N ASN A 10 24.35 6.51 -30.13
CA ASN A 10 24.50 5.74 -31.37
C ASN A 10 25.94 5.67 -31.90
N PHE A 11 26.93 6.05 -31.09
CA PHE A 11 28.33 6.03 -31.50
C PHE A 11 28.79 4.59 -31.77
N ARG A 12 29.34 4.36 -32.97
CA ARG A 12 29.90 3.05 -33.34
C ARG A 12 31.30 2.90 -32.76
N ILE A 13 31.46 1.92 -31.86
CA ILE A 13 32.75 1.59 -31.25
C ILE A 13 33.66 0.84 -32.22
N LYS A 14 34.97 1.04 -32.07
CA LYS A 14 36.03 0.32 -32.77
C LYS A 14 36.81 -0.56 -31.79
N PRO A 15 37.53 -1.59 -32.28
CA PRO A 15 38.45 -2.35 -31.45
C PRO A 15 39.47 -1.45 -30.74
N ASN A 16 39.87 -1.85 -29.54
CA ASN A 16 40.87 -1.17 -28.70
C ASN A 16 40.50 0.24 -28.18
N GLN A 17 39.22 0.61 -28.21
CA GLN A 17 38.76 1.85 -27.55
C GLN A 17 38.41 1.60 -26.08
N THR A 18 38.71 2.58 -25.23
CA THR A 18 38.39 2.53 -23.80
C THR A 18 37.04 3.19 -23.55
N ILE A 19 36.09 2.44 -22.99
CA ILE A 19 34.78 2.95 -22.63
C ILE A 19 34.78 3.30 -21.14
N THR A 20 34.59 4.57 -20.81
CA THR A 20 34.43 5.04 -19.44
C THR A 20 32.96 5.33 -19.19
N VAL A 21 32.34 4.59 -18.27
CA VAL A 21 30.97 4.85 -17.81
C VAL A 21 31.06 5.61 -16.50
N ILE A 22 30.51 6.82 -16.47
CA ILE A 22 30.34 7.58 -15.23
C ILE A 22 28.91 7.30 -14.77
N PHE A 23 28.78 6.55 -13.68
CA PHE A 23 27.53 6.51 -12.96
C PHE A 23 27.47 7.81 -12.15
N PRO A 24 26.44 8.67 -12.33
CA PRO A 24 26.24 9.75 -11.37
C PRO A 24 26.09 9.12 -9.98
N ASP A 25 26.64 9.75 -8.94
CA ASP A 25 26.35 9.38 -7.56
C ASP A 25 24.83 9.28 -7.44
N ILE A 26 24.34 8.08 -7.18
CA ILE A 26 22.93 7.85 -6.95
C ILE A 26 22.68 8.53 -5.60
N ALA A 27 22.16 9.76 -5.62
CA ALA A 27 21.97 10.61 -4.45
C ALA A 27 20.94 10.06 -3.43
N ASP A 28 20.54 8.82 -3.58
CA ASP A 28 19.62 8.10 -2.71
C ASP A 28 20.19 6.68 -2.55
N ASP A 29 21.03 6.50 -1.54
CA ASP A 29 21.57 5.20 -1.12
C ASP A 29 20.48 4.30 -0.49
N GLY A 30 19.23 4.78 -0.44
CA GLY A 30 18.11 4.11 0.20
C GLY A 30 18.16 4.20 1.72
N THR A 31 18.96 5.11 2.27
CA THR A 31 18.99 5.40 3.70
C THR A 31 17.70 6.10 4.11
N ILE A 32 17.04 5.52 5.11
CA ILE A 32 15.82 6.09 5.70
C ILE A 32 16.25 6.87 6.94
N GLU A 33 16.27 8.19 6.80
CA GLU A 33 16.61 9.09 7.90
C GLU A 33 15.55 9.03 9.02
N PRO A 34 15.94 8.93 10.30
CA PRO A 34 15.02 9.05 11.42
C PRO A 34 14.32 10.42 11.44
N ASP A 35 13.00 10.42 11.67
CA ASP A 35 12.22 11.62 11.94
C ASP A 35 11.34 11.42 13.16
N GLU A 36 11.21 12.45 14.00
CA GLU A 36 10.28 12.42 15.13
C GLU A 36 8.83 12.54 14.61
N VAL A 37 8.20 11.39 14.41
CA VAL A 37 6.79 11.25 14.01
C VAL A 37 6.03 10.57 15.15
N PRO A 38 4.90 11.13 15.62
CA PRO A 38 4.08 10.48 16.64
C PRO A 38 3.59 9.10 16.17
N LEU A 39 3.85 8.07 16.96
CA LEU A 39 3.38 6.71 16.73
C LEU A 39 2.36 6.33 17.80
N ASP A 40 1.17 5.91 17.38
CA ASP A 40 0.17 5.30 18.26
C ASP A 40 0.41 3.79 18.30
N ILE A 41 1.26 3.35 19.22
CA ILE A 41 1.62 1.94 19.41
C ILE A 41 0.58 1.30 20.32
N VAL A 42 -0.28 0.45 19.74
CA VAL A 42 -1.37 -0.22 20.48
C VAL A 42 -0.94 -1.55 21.07
N TYR A 43 0.13 -2.15 20.54
CA TYR A 43 0.72 -3.38 21.03
C TYR A 43 2.19 -3.46 20.62
N GLU A 44 3.04 -3.99 21.51
CA GLU A 44 4.44 -4.27 21.22
C GLU A 44 4.98 -5.42 22.09
N ASP A 45 5.66 -6.37 21.47
CA ASP A 45 6.46 -7.40 22.13
C ASP A 45 7.86 -7.49 21.51
N GLU A 46 8.57 -8.61 21.70
CA GLU A 46 9.92 -8.84 21.14
C GLU A 46 9.91 -9.07 19.62
N ASP A 47 8.79 -9.54 19.06
CA ASP A 47 8.67 -10.03 17.69
C ASP A 47 7.91 -9.07 16.77
N VAL A 48 6.82 -8.48 17.28
CA VAL A 48 5.88 -7.66 16.51
C VAL A 48 5.48 -6.40 17.26
N MET A 49 5.11 -5.39 16.47
CA MET A 49 4.51 -4.15 16.93
C MET A 49 3.26 -3.87 16.10
N VAL A 50 2.18 -3.42 16.74
CA VAL A 50 0.97 -2.97 16.08
C VAL A 50 0.83 -1.46 16.28
N ILE A 51 0.73 -0.73 15.17
CA ILE A 51 0.59 0.71 15.14
C ILE A 51 -0.78 1.06 14.59
N ASN A 52 -1.51 1.91 15.29
CA ASN A 52 -2.71 2.54 14.75
C ASN A 52 -2.32 3.79 13.95
N LYS A 53 -2.14 3.64 12.64
CA LYS A 53 -1.72 4.76 11.78
C LYS A 53 -2.88 5.76 11.64
N PRO A 54 -2.68 7.06 11.87
CA PRO A 54 -3.68 8.07 11.55
C PRO A 54 -3.82 8.27 10.03
N ALA A 55 -4.96 8.80 9.61
CA ALA A 55 -5.12 9.32 8.25
C ALA A 55 -4.20 10.53 8.01
N GLY A 56 -3.72 10.70 6.79
CA GLY A 56 -2.77 11.74 6.40
C GLY A 56 -1.30 11.35 6.52
N LEU A 57 -0.96 10.28 7.26
CA LEU A 57 0.42 9.80 7.42
C LEU A 57 0.79 8.78 6.33
N VAL A 58 1.88 9.03 5.60
CA VAL A 58 2.42 8.13 4.57
C VAL A 58 3.19 6.98 5.22
N CYS A 59 3.04 5.75 4.74
CA CYS A 59 3.72 4.58 5.33
C CYS A 59 5.23 4.53 5.06
N HIS A 60 5.65 4.72 3.80
CA HIS A 60 7.02 4.49 3.34
C HIS A 60 7.52 5.68 2.52
N PRO A 61 8.80 6.08 2.65
CA PRO A 61 9.40 7.11 1.83
C PRO A 61 9.28 6.80 0.34
N GLY A 62 9.11 7.83 -0.48
CA GLY A 62 9.01 7.67 -1.92
C GLY A 62 9.02 9.01 -2.64
N ILE A 63 8.76 8.96 -3.95
CA ILE A 63 8.70 10.16 -4.79
C ILE A 63 7.63 11.12 -4.21
N GLY A 64 8.06 12.33 -3.85
CA GLY A 64 7.22 13.37 -3.25
C GLY A 64 7.11 13.35 -1.72
N ASN A 65 7.45 12.25 -1.05
CA ASN A 65 7.42 12.14 0.42
C ASN A 65 8.67 11.40 0.91
N LYS A 66 9.82 12.09 1.02
CA LYS A 66 11.09 11.48 1.44
C LYS A 66 11.26 11.35 2.96
N ARG A 67 10.59 12.22 3.72
CA ARG A 67 10.68 12.36 5.18
C ARG A 67 9.29 12.44 5.80
N GLY A 68 9.21 12.31 7.11
CA GLY A 68 7.96 12.41 7.88
C GLY A 68 6.98 11.28 7.61
N THR A 69 7.46 10.13 7.16
CA THR A 69 6.65 8.92 6.98
C THR A 69 6.65 8.07 8.25
N LEU A 70 5.72 7.12 8.34
CA LEU A 70 5.68 6.16 9.44
C LEU A 70 7.01 5.40 9.57
N LEU A 71 7.65 5.03 8.46
CA LEU A 71 8.94 4.35 8.52
C LEU A 71 10.05 5.25 9.07
N ASN A 72 10.04 6.56 8.78
CA ASN A 72 10.99 7.51 9.40
C ASN A 72 10.75 7.59 10.92
N GLY A 73 9.47 7.60 11.33
CA GLY A 73 9.05 7.55 12.74
C GLY A 73 9.51 6.29 13.46
N LEU A 74 9.39 5.15 12.78
CA LEU A 74 9.90 3.89 13.28
C LEU A 74 11.41 3.94 13.45
N MET A 75 12.16 4.37 12.44
CA MET A 75 13.61 4.51 12.56
C MET A 75 14.01 5.37 13.77
N TYR A 76 13.29 6.47 14.04
CA TYR A 76 13.50 7.30 15.22
C TYR A 76 13.16 6.58 16.53
N TYR A 77 12.05 5.84 16.57
CA TYR A 77 11.66 5.02 17.72
C TYR A 77 12.74 3.99 18.07
N TRP A 78 13.26 3.26 17.08
CA TRP A 78 14.33 2.30 17.30
C TRP A 78 15.62 2.98 17.76
N GLN A 79 16.02 4.08 17.11
CA GLN A 79 17.21 4.83 17.48
C GLN A 79 17.21 5.24 18.96
N LYS A 80 16.06 5.64 19.49
CA LYS A 80 15.92 6.04 20.90
C LYS A 80 15.94 4.87 21.89
N ASN A 81 15.63 3.67 21.44
CA ASN A 81 15.55 2.47 22.28
C ASN A 81 16.81 1.59 22.19
N LEU A 82 17.77 1.93 21.34
CA LEU A 82 19.07 1.27 21.30
C LEU A 82 19.85 1.51 22.60
N LYS A 83 20.64 0.50 23.00
CA LYS A 83 21.58 0.67 24.11
C LYS A 83 22.78 1.50 23.65
N GLU A 84 23.46 2.11 24.61
CA GLU A 84 24.66 2.90 24.36
C GLU A 84 25.72 2.05 23.64
N GLY A 85 26.11 2.46 22.43
CA GLY A 85 27.08 1.75 21.58
C GLY A 85 26.48 0.79 20.54
N GLU A 86 25.15 0.62 20.49
CA GLU A 86 24.47 -0.10 19.42
C GLU A 86 24.14 0.86 18.26
N GLU A 87 24.31 0.40 17.01
CA GLU A 87 23.92 1.13 15.80
C GLU A 87 22.77 0.37 15.11
N ILE A 88 21.88 1.09 14.42
CA ILE A 88 20.83 0.47 13.61
C ILE A 88 21.51 -0.23 12.43
N THR A 89 21.50 -1.56 12.43
CA THR A 89 22.00 -2.34 11.30
C THR A 89 20.93 -2.49 10.21
N ALA A 90 21.32 -3.04 9.06
CA ALA A 90 20.35 -3.39 8.01
C ALA A 90 19.30 -4.42 8.50
N GLU A 91 19.63 -5.22 9.51
CA GLU A 91 18.78 -6.24 10.11
C GLU A 91 17.77 -5.66 11.11
N ASP A 92 18.10 -4.51 11.70
CA ASP A 92 17.23 -3.73 12.60
C ASP A 92 16.22 -2.85 11.85
N ARG A 93 16.25 -2.86 10.50
CA ARG A 93 15.30 -2.07 9.71
C ARG A 93 13.88 -2.58 9.94
N PRO A 94 12.93 -1.70 10.30
CA PRO A 94 11.55 -2.09 10.58
C PRO A 94 10.93 -2.81 9.39
N GLY A 95 10.45 -4.02 9.62
CA GLY A 95 9.85 -4.83 8.56
C GLY A 95 8.41 -4.44 8.29
N LEU A 96 8.18 -3.44 7.42
CA LEU A 96 6.86 -3.16 6.86
C LEU A 96 6.45 -4.27 5.89
N VAL A 97 5.71 -5.25 6.39
CA VAL A 97 5.18 -6.36 5.58
C VAL A 97 3.95 -5.97 4.76
N HIS A 98 3.28 -4.89 5.14
CA HIS A 98 2.14 -4.34 4.41
C HIS A 98 2.05 -2.84 4.59
N ARG A 99 1.19 -2.21 3.78
CA ARG A 99 0.93 -0.77 3.83
C ARG A 99 -0.56 -0.52 3.63
N ILE A 100 -1.00 0.59 4.20
CA ILE A 100 -2.29 1.22 3.89
C ILE A 100 -2.01 2.60 3.27
N ASP A 101 -3.00 3.20 2.63
CA ASP A 101 -2.81 4.50 2.00
C ASP A 101 -2.60 5.62 3.00
N LYS A 102 -2.11 6.76 2.49
CA LYS A 102 -1.90 7.98 3.25
C LYS A 102 -3.15 8.34 4.06
N ASP A 103 -4.30 8.40 3.39
CA ASP A 103 -5.55 8.88 3.99
C ASP A 103 -6.39 7.75 4.62
N THR A 104 -5.88 6.51 4.62
CA THR A 104 -6.47 5.38 5.35
C THR A 104 -5.89 5.33 6.75
N SER A 105 -6.74 5.33 7.78
CA SER A 105 -6.34 5.05 9.16
C SER A 105 -6.47 3.56 9.50
N GLY A 106 -5.76 3.12 10.53
CA GLY A 106 -5.98 1.80 11.13
C GLY A 106 -4.70 1.04 11.44
N LEU A 107 -4.89 -0.24 11.77
CA LEU A 107 -3.83 -1.09 12.30
C LEU A 107 -2.83 -1.50 11.20
N LEU A 108 -1.56 -1.25 11.48
CA LEU A 108 -0.41 -1.74 10.74
C LEU A 108 0.40 -2.68 11.64
N LEU A 109 0.89 -3.76 11.04
CA LEU A 109 1.68 -4.78 11.71
C LEU A 109 3.12 -4.63 11.24
N ILE A 110 4.03 -4.50 12.20
CA ILE A 110 5.45 -4.27 11.99
C ILE A 110 6.22 -5.47 12.55
N ALA A 111 7.11 -6.04 11.75
CA ALA A 111 8.06 -7.04 12.22
C ALA A 111 9.28 -6.36 12.86
N LYS A 112 9.68 -6.83 14.05
CA LYS A 112 10.84 -6.29 14.78
C LYS A 112 12.14 -7.05 14.55
N ASN A 113 12.07 -8.22 13.92
CA ASN A 113 13.23 -9.04 13.58
C ASN A 113 13.01 -9.81 12.26
N GLN A 114 14.10 -10.37 11.71
CA GLN A 114 14.10 -11.03 10.40
C GLN A 114 13.21 -12.28 10.35
N TYR A 115 13.13 -13.03 11.45
CA TYR A 115 12.27 -14.21 11.54
C TYR A 115 10.79 -13.81 11.42
N SER A 116 10.35 -12.85 12.23
CA SER A 116 8.99 -12.31 12.22
C SER A 116 8.65 -11.66 10.88
N LEU A 117 9.61 -10.96 10.24
CA LEU A 117 9.45 -10.39 8.90
C LEU A 117 9.16 -11.48 7.86
N ALA A 118 9.98 -12.53 7.81
CA ALA A 118 9.79 -13.64 6.88
C ALA A 118 8.47 -14.39 7.16
N HIS A 119 8.16 -14.62 8.43
CA HIS A 119 6.95 -15.32 8.85
C HIS A 119 5.68 -14.54 8.46
N LEU A 120 5.63 -13.24 8.76
CA LEU A 120 4.50 -12.38 8.42
C LEU A 120 4.37 -12.17 6.92
N ALA A 121 5.48 -11.94 6.20
CA ALA A 121 5.47 -11.85 4.73
C ALA A 121 4.85 -13.08 4.09
N ARG A 122 5.16 -14.27 4.62
CA ARG A 122 4.56 -15.54 4.19
C ARG A 122 3.05 -15.58 4.43
N GLN A 123 2.58 -15.08 5.56
CA GLN A 123 1.15 -15.03 5.84
C GLN A 123 0.39 -14.03 4.96
N PHE A 124 1.00 -12.87 4.64
CA PHE A 124 0.45 -11.94 3.65
C PHE A 124 0.39 -12.56 2.26
N PHE A 125 1.43 -13.30 1.87
CA PHE A 125 1.49 -13.99 0.59
C PHE A 125 0.43 -15.09 0.45
N TYR A 126 0.26 -15.93 1.48
CA TYR A 126 -0.76 -16.99 1.49
C TYR A 126 -2.14 -16.52 1.95
N HIS A 127 -2.34 -15.21 2.18
CA HIS A 127 -3.60 -14.65 2.63
C HIS A 127 -4.18 -15.30 3.91
N THR A 128 -3.32 -15.74 4.83
CA THR A 128 -3.76 -16.34 6.10
C THR A 128 -4.06 -15.31 7.18
N ILE A 129 -3.74 -14.03 6.94
CA ILE A 129 -4.07 -12.91 7.83
C ILE A 129 -5.44 -12.35 7.46
N GLU A 130 -6.33 -12.33 8.45
CA GLU A 130 -7.60 -11.61 8.36
C GLU A 130 -7.38 -10.10 8.45
N ARG A 131 -7.92 -9.38 7.48
CA ARG A 131 -7.89 -7.91 7.44
C ARG A 131 -9.30 -7.41 7.25
N ARG A 132 -9.78 -6.66 8.24
CA ARG A 132 -11.12 -6.07 8.25
C ARG A 132 -11.01 -4.56 8.30
N TYR A 133 -11.83 -3.92 7.50
CA TYR A 133 -11.91 -2.47 7.39
C TYR A 133 -13.35 -2.06 7.61
N TRP A 134 -13.55 -0.94 8.28
CA TRP A 134 -14.83 -0.26 8.29
C TRP A 134 -14.78 0.90 7.31
N ALA A 135 -15.84 1.05 6.53
CA ALA A 135 -15.98 2.12 5.57
C ALA A 135 -17.39 2.68 5.58
N LEU A 136 -17.50 3.99 5.38
CA LEU A 136 -18.75 4.64 5.03
C LEU A 136 -18.87 4.66 3.50
N ILE A 137 -19.97 4.13 2.99
CA ILE A 137 -20.32 4.14 1.57
C ILE A 137 -21.56 5.00 1.35
N TRP A 138 -21.71 5.57 0.16
CA TRP A 138 -22.98 6.20 -0.24
C TRP A 138 -24.04 5.16 -0.53
N GLY A 139 -25.28 5.40 -0.14
CA GLY A 139 -26.40 4.48 -0.33
C GLY A 139 -26.31 3.20 0.51
N GLU A 140 -27.16 2.23 0.16
CA GLU A 140 -27.25 0.92 0.79
C GLU A 140 -27.25 -0.17 -0.28
N PRO A 141 -26.31 -1.14 -0.25
CA PRO A 141 -26.26 -2.26 -1.17
C PRO A 141 -27.59 -3.03 -1.21
N ASP A 142 -27.96 -3.54 -2.40
CA ASP A 142 -29.18 -4.35 -2.57
C ASP A 142 -29.19 -5.57 -1.63
N ASP A 143 -28.02 -6.20 -1.47
CA ASP A 143 -27.78 -7.29 -0.53
C ASP A 143 -26.98 -6.77 0.68
N LEU A 144 -27.47 -7.06 1.91
CA LEU A 144 -26.80 -6.61 3.15
C LEU A 144 -25.43 -7.28 3.40
N SER A 145 -25.07 -8.30 2.62
CA SER A 145 -23.76 -8.90 2.61
C SER A 145 -23.49 -9.55 1.27
N GLY A 146 -22.24 -9.55 0.84
CA GLY A 146 -21.88 -10.20 -0.42
C GLY A 146 -20.37 -10.25 -0.64
N THR A 147 -20.01 -10.67 -1.84
CA THR A 147 -18.61 -10.75 -2.28
C THR A 147 -18.44 -9.93 -3.55
N ILE A 148 -17.45 -9.08 -3.54
CA ILE A 148 -16.98 -8.33 -4.70
C ILE A 148 -15.72 -9.02 -5.22
N ASN A 149 -15.77 -9.54 -6.43
CA ASN A 149 -14.63 -10.18 -7.09
C ASN A 149 -14.40 -9.58 -8.49
N VAL A 150 -13.31 -8.84 -8.66
CA VAL A 150 -13.03 -8.12 -9.91
C VAL A 150 -11.52 -7.98 -10.10
N HIS A 151 -11.07 -7.86 -11.35
CA HIS A 151 -9.70 -7.44 -11.60
C HIS A 151 -9.58 -5.94 -11.37
N ILE A 152 -8.49 -5.51 -10.73
CA ILE A 152 -8.27 -4.11 -10.39
C ILE A 152 -6.91 -3.69 -10.92
N GLY A 153 -6.87 -2.56 -11.61
CA GLY A 153 -5.65 -2.05 -12.22
C GLY A 153 -5.60 -0.53 -12.20
N ARG A 154 -4.48 0.02 -12.66
CA ARG A 154 -4.36 1.46 -12.88
C ARG A 154 -5.20 1.87 -14.09
N SER A 155 -5.82 3.04 -14.00
CA SER A 155 -6.52 3.61 -15.15
C SER A 155 -5.54 3.91 -16.29
N PRO A 156 -5.89 3.59 -17.55
CA PRO A 156 -5.07 3.96 -18.72
C PRO A 156 -4.96 5.48 -18.93
N HIS A 157 -5.93 6.25 -18.43
CA HIS A 157 -5.98 7.71 -18.58
C HIS A 157 -5.27 8.46 -17.45
N ASP A 158 -5.40 7.97 -16.22
CA ASP A 158 -4.76 8.53 -15.04
C ASP A 158 -4.15 7.41 -14.17
N PRO A 159 -2.82 7.20 -14.22
CA PRO A 159 -2.18 6.11 -13.51
C PRO A 159 -2.21 6.28 -11.97
N THR A 160 -2.64 7.42 -11.46
CA THR A 160 -2.86 7.66 -10.02
C THR A 160 -4.20 7.10 -9.54
N VAL A 161 -5.12 6.81 -10.46
CA VAL A 161 -6.43 6.25 -10.17
C VAL A 161 -6.40 4.75 -10.41
N ILE A 162 -6.94 4.01 -9.45
CA ILE A 162 -7.19 2.58 -9.56
C ILE A 162 -8.65 2.39 -10.01
N MET A 163 -8.94 1.41 -10.87
CA MET A 163 -10.29 1.15 -11.37
C MET A 163 -10.55 -0.35 -11.60
N PRO A 164 -11.82 -0.80 -11.60
CA PRO A 164 -12.17 -2.18 -11.92
C PRO A 164 -12.05 -2.48 -13.43
N PHE A 165 -11.69 -3.73 -13.74
CA PHE A 165 -11.63 -4.34 -15.07
C PHE A 165 -12.46 -5.65 -15.04
N PRO A 166 -13.79 -5.55 -15.28
CA PRO A 166 -14.67 -6.72 -15.16
C PRO A 166 -14.43 -7.81 -16.20
N ASP A 167 -13.88 -7.45 -17.37
CA ASP A 167 -13.50 -8.37 -18.44
C ASP A 167 -12.28 -9.24 -18.09
N GLY A 168 -11.48 -8.81 -17.11
CA GLY A 168 -10.28 -9.51 -16.66
C GLY A 168 -9.10 -9.47 -17.62
N GLU A 169 -9.16 -8.65 -18.68
CA GLU A 169 -8.03 -8.53 -19.62
C GLU A 169 -6.81 -7.83 -18.99
N THR A 170 -7.05 -7.00 -17.97
CA THR A 170 -6.02 -6.23 -17.27
C THR A 170 -6.31 -6.16 -15.77
N GLY A 171 -5.27 -5.93 -14.97
CA GLY A 171 -5.39 -5.77 -13.53
C GLY A 171 -5.11 -7.06 -12.77
N LYS A 172 -5.02 -6.94 -11.46
CA LYS A 172 -4.85 -8.07 -10.54
C LYS A 172 -6.20 -8.51 -10.02
N TYR A 173 -6.45 -9.80 -10.01
CA TYR A 173 -7.65 -10.36 -9.39
C TYR A 173 -7.69 -10.01 -7.90
N ALA A 174 -8.86 -9.56 -7.42
CA ALA A 174 -9.06 -9.19 -6.03
C ALA A 174 -10.46 -9.61 -5.56
N VAL A 175 -10.54 -10.05 -4.31
CA VAL A 175 -11.77 -10.46 -3.63
C VAL A 175 -11.95 -9.64 -2.36
N THR A 176 -13.15 -9.12 -2.16
CA THR A 176 -13.55 -8.39 -0.94
C THR A 176 -14.93 -8.85 -0.53
N HIS A 177 -15.04 -9.42 0.67
CA HIS A 177 -16.32 -9.70 1.28
C HIS A 177 -16.80 -8.45 2.01
N TYR A 178 -18.10 -8.17 1.95
CA TYR A 178 -18.67 -7.03 2.63
C TYR A 178 -19.90 -7.43 3.43
N LYS A 179 -20.17 -6.67 4.50
CA LYS A 179 -21.37 -6.76 5.30
C LYS A 179 -21.78 -5.36 5.75
N VAL A 180 -23.02 -4.99 5.48
CA VAL A 180 -23.63 -3.76 6.00
C VAL A 180 -23.78 -3.92 7.52
N ILE A 181 -23.13 -3.03 8.26
CA ILE A 181 -23.20 -2.97 9.72
C ILE A 181 -24.38 -2.11 10.14
N GLU A 182 -24.51 -0.94 9.54
CA GLU A 182 -25.55 0.03 9.88
C GLU A 182 -25.92 0.89 8.66
N PRO A 183 -27.17 0.85 8.19
CA PRO A 183 -27.65 1.79 7.19
C PRO A 183 -27.95 3.15 7.85
N MET A 184 -27.50 4.23 7.23
CA MET A 184 -27.59 5.61 7.72
C MET A 184 -28.20 6.53 6.63
N TYR A 185 -29.39 6.18 6.16
CA TYR A 185 -30.20 6.90 5.18
C TYR A 185 -29.52 7.18 3.82
N TYR A 186 -28.61 8.15 3.76
CA TYR A 186 -27.83 8.46 2.54
C TYR A 186 -26.52 7.71 2.44
N VAL A 187 -26.04 7.14 3.54
CA VAL A 187 -24.78 6.40 3.61
C VAL A 187 -25.00 5.11 4.38
N SER A 188 -24.08 4.16 4.27
CA SER A 188 -24.08 2.93 5.09
C SER A 188 -22.68 2.68 5.64
N LEU A 189 -22.63 2.26 6.90
CA LEU A 189 -21.42 1.71 7.50
C LEU A 189 -21.30 0.24 7.08
N VAL A 190 -20.16 -0.10 6.48
CA VAL A 190 -19.89 -1.43 5.93
C VAL A 190 -18.58 -1.96 6.50
N GLU A 191 -18.59 -3.22 6.93
CA GLU A 191 -17.38 -3.98 7.19
C GLU A 191 -16.94 -4.65 5.89
N CYS A 192 -15.66 -4.54 5.57
CA CYS A 192 -15.05 -5.15 4.42
C CYS A 192 -13.90 -6.05 4.87
N GLN A 193 -13.92 -7.30 4.43
CA GLN A 193 -12.86 -8.27 4.67
C GLN A 193 -12.15 -8.59 3.36
N LEU A 194 -10.82 -8.41 3.34
CA LEU A 194 -10.02 -8.75 2.16
C LEU A 194 -9.83 -10.26 2.06
N GLY A 195 -10.38 -10.85 1.00
CA GLY A 195 -10.29 -12.28 0.71
C GLY A 195 -8.98 -12.67 0.02
N ASN A 196 -8.82 -13.96 -0.21
CA ASN A 196 -7.76 -14.52 -1.03
C ASN A 196 -8.22 -14.66 -2.49
N GLY A 197 -7.27 -14.80 -3.43
CA GLY A 197 -7.59 -14.96 -4.86
C GLY A 197 -8.26 -16.29 -5.23
N THR A 198 -8.42 -17.22 -4.28
CA THR A 198 -9.07 -18.54 -4.48
C THR A 198 -10.51 -18.57 -3.96
N ASP A 199 -10.98 -17.55 -3.24
CA ASP A 199 -12.33 -17.45 -2.67
C ASP A 199 -13.43 -17.23 -3.73
N ALA A 200 -13.15 -17.48 -5.02
CA ALA A 200 -14.09 -17.29 -6.12
C ALA A 200 -15.26 -18.30 -6.02
N PRO A 201 -16.49 -17.86 -5.67
CA PRO A 201 -17.66 -18.68 -5.91
C PRO A 201 -18.06 -18.49 -7.39
N ASN A 202 -18.60 -19.54 -7.99
CA ASN A 202 -19.35 -19.39 -9.24
C ASN A 202 -20.47 -18.36 -9.02
N SER A 203 -20.55 -17.35 -9.87
CA SER A 203 -21.60 -16.31 -9.97
C SER A 203 -21.78 -15.38 -8.75
N CYS A 204 -21.25 -14.16 -8.82
CA CYS A 204 -21.84 -12.93 -8.24
C CYS A 204 -21.04 -11.71 -8.72
N THR A 205 -21.28 -11.25 -9.95
CA THR A 205 -20.77 -9.95 -10.44
C THR A 205 -21.77 -8.88 -10.05
N HIS A 206 -21.56 -8.18 -8.92
CA HIS A 206 -22.26 -6.92 -8.67
C HIS A 206 -21.55 -5.80 -9.45
N GLU A 207 -22.33 -4.99 -10.16
CA GLU A 207 -21.84 -3.89 -10.99
C GLU A 207 -21.33 -2.75 -10.09
N ILE A 208 -20.01 -2.66 -9.92
CA ILE A 208 -19.39 -1.51 -9.25
C ILE A 208 -19.05 -0.48 -10.31
N SER A 209 -19.89 0.55 -10.43
CA SER A 209 -19.55 1.70 -11.26
C SER A 209 -18.43 2.50 -10.60
N ARG A 210 -17.25 2.49 -11.22
CA ARG A 210 -16.17 3.49 -11.08
C ARG A 210 -15.48 3.68 -9.72
N THR A 211 -15.44 2.68 -8.84
CA THR A 211 -14.60 2.81 -7.64
C THR A 211 -13.90 1.51 -7.28
N PRO A 212 -12.56 1.52 -7.14
CA PRO A 212 -11.82 0.35 -6.69
C PRO A 212 -12.11 0.08 -5.20
N PRO A 213 -12.09 -1.19 -4.76
CA PRO A 213 -12.24 -1.53 -3.36
C PRO A 213 -11.06 -0.96 -2.55
N LEU A 214 -11.42 -0.15 -1.55
CA LEU A 214 -10.70 0.06 -0.29
C LEU A 214 -9.23 0.48 -0.39
N TYR A 215 -8.98 1.51 -1.19
CA TYR A 215 -7.73 2.27 -1.14
C TYR A 215 -8.06 3.76 -0.99
N GLY A 216 -8.24 4.19 0.27
CA GLY A 216 -7.96 5.56 0.75
C GLY A 216 -8.70 6.75 0.13
N ARG A 217 -9.68 6.55 -0.74
CA ARG A 217 -10.56 7.61 -1.25
C ARG A 217 -12.01 7.16 -1.17
N THR A 218 -12.89 8.12 -0.85
CA THR A 218 -14.35 8.03 -0.80
C THR A 218 -14.89 6.92 -1.70
N ILE A 219 -15.50 5.90 -1.08
CA ILE A 219 -16.14 4.81 -1.83
C ILE A 219 -17.43 5.36 -2.42
N TRP A 220 -17.45 5.56 -3.73
CA TRP A 220 -18.67 5.84 -4.47
C TRP A 220 -19.35 4.52 -4.80
N TRP A 221 -20.29 4.11 -3.96
CA TRP A 221 -21.32 3.16 -4.37
C TRP A 221 -22.46 4.00 -4.95
N GLN A 222 -22.74 3.85 -6.25
CA GLN A 222 -23.84 4.55 -6.92
C GLN A 222 -24.80 3.51 -7.46
N PRO A 223 -25.92 3.22 -6.76
CA PRO A 223 -26.92 2.33 -7.32
C PRO A 223 -27.56 2.99 -8.54
N HIS A 224 -27.93 4.28 -8.49
CA HIS A 224 -28.72 4.91 -9.55
C HIS A 224 -28.57 6.45 -9.68
N LEU A 225 -27.36 7.01 -9.73
CA LEU A 225 -27.19 8.47 -9.90
C LEU A 225 -26.41 8.84 -11.16
N LYS A 226 -27.15 9.25 -12.20
CA LYS A 226 -26.61 10.05 -13.29
C LYS A 226 -26.03 11.34 -12.72
N ARG A 227 -24.70 11.43 -12.69
CA ARG A 227 -23.87 12.66 -12.60
C ARG A 227 -24.43 13.79 -11.74
N HIS A 228 -23.92 13.97 -10.52
CA HIS A 228 -23.67 15.32 -10.00
C HIS A 228 -22.42 15.32 -9.11
N TYR A 229 -21.45 16.17 -9.46
CA TYR A 229 -20.23 16.43 -8.69
C TYR A 229 -20.50 17.55 -7.70
N PHE A 230 -20.09 17.40 -6.44
CA PHE A 230 -19.76 18.53 -5.57
C PHE A 230 -18.47 18.20 -4.81
N HIS A 231 -17.65 19.23 -4.66
CA HIS A 231 -16.23 19.25 -4.29
C HIS A 231 -15.92 18.65 -2.92
#